data_AF-A0A7W0UHY0-F1
#
_entry.id   AF-A0A7W0UHY0-F1
#
_cell.length_a   1.000
_cell.length_b   1.000
_cell.length_c   1.000
_cell.angle_alpha   90.00
_cell.angle_beta   90.00
_cell.angle_gamma   90.00
#
_symmetry.space_group_name_H-M   'P 1'
#
loop_
_entity.id
_entity.type
_entity.pdbx_description
1 polymer ?
#
loop_
_entity_poly.entity_id
_entity_poly.type
_entity_poly.pdbx_seq_one_letter_code
_entity_poly.pdbx_strand_id
1 'polypeptide(L)'
;MELREAMGAEVYAHFEVDAPPLLTEDTKELASDAGEVALEALESQAETSRAAFVGRFNPRTRIREGERAEVFVDTRNLHFFDPESGRGIY
;
A
#
# COMPACT_ATOMS: atom_id res chain seq x y z
N MET A 1 -0.82 -9.15 -6.94
CA MET A 1 0.41 -9.28 -6.13
C MET A 1 1.57 -9.17 -7.09
N GLU A 2 2.42 -8.16 -6.93
CA GLU A 2 3.36 -7.71 -7.97
C GLU A 2 4.82 -8.09 -7.68
N LEU A 3 5.18 -8.33 -6.42
CA LEU A 3 6.52 -8.78 -6.04
C LEU A 3 6.52 -9.53 -4.70
N ARG A 4 7.34 -10.58 -4.61
CA ARG A 4 7.61 -11.35 -3.38
C ARG A 4 9.11 -11.39 -3.13
N GLU A 5 9.59 -10.72 -2.08
CA GLU A 5 10.98 -10.84 -1.61
C GLU A 5 11.05 -11.70 -0.35
N ALA A 6 11.79 -12.80 -0.40
CA ALA A 6 12.03 -13.69 0.73
C ALA A 6 13.34 -13.29 1.44
N MET A 7 13.24 -12.43 2.45
CA MET A 7 14.39 -11.93 3.23
C MET A 7 14.68 -12.81 4.46
N GLY A 8 14.73 -14.14 4.26
CA GLY A 8 15.14 -15.13 5.28
C GLY A 8 14.16 -15.42 6.43
N ALA A 9 13.53 -14.41 7.02
CA ALA A 9 12.63 -14.54 8.18
C ALA A 9 11.24 -13.92 7.99
N GLU A 10 11.02 -13.15 6.92
CA GLU A 10 9.76 -12.50 6.60
C GLU A 10 9.55 -12.47 5.07
N VAL A 11 8.30 -12.32 4.65
CA VAL A 11 7.92 -12.11 3.25
C VAL A 11 7.24 -10.76 3.13
N TYR A 12 7.80 -9.88 2.31
CA TYR A 12 7.16 -8.63 1.91
C TYR A 12 6.37 -8.88 0.63
N ALA A 13 5.13 -8.41 0.64
CA ALA A 13 4.17 -8.62 -0.40
C ALA A 13 3.55 -7.29 -0.83
N HIS A 14 3.74 -6.95 -2.09
CA HIS A 14 3.11 -5.80 -2.73
C HIS A 14 1.79 -6.25 -3.35
N PHE A 15 0.69 -5.62 -2.95
CA PHE A 15 -0.65 -5.93 -3.46
C PHE A 15 -1.51 -4.69 -3.57
N GLU A 16 -2.51 -4.75 -4.43
CA GLU A 16 -3.51 -3.69 -4.62
C GLU A 16 -4.83 -4.11 -3.99
N VAL A 17 -5.60 -3.14 -3.53
CA VAL A 17 -7.00 -3.33 -3.12
C VAL A 17 -7.90 -2.42 -3.94
N ASP A 18 -9.14 -2.87 -4.18
CA ASP A 18 -10.16 -2.10 -4.90
C ASP A 18 -10.71 -0.99 -3.99
N ALA A 19 -9.91 0.05 -3.77
CA ALA A 19 -10.24 1.25 -3.04
C ALA A 19 -9.57 2.46 -3.71
N PRO A 20 -10.23 3.63 -3.74
CA PRO A 20 -9.62 4.83 -4.32
C PRO A 20 -8.36 5.21 -3.54
N PRO A 21 -7.24 5.49 -4.21
CA PRO A 21 -6.04 5.97 -3.54
C PRO A 21 -6.28 7.35 -2.92
N LEU A 22 -5.61 7.61 -1.79
CA LEU A 22 -5.68 8.92 -1.14
C LEU A 22 -4.85 9.93 -1.95
N LEU A 23 -5.52 10.80 -2.69
CA LEU A 23 -4.90 11.87 -3.47
C LEU A 23 -4.96 13.19 -2.70
N THR A 24 -4.07 13.37 -1.73
CA THR A 24 -3.83 14.67 -1.09
C THR A 24 -2.57 15.33 -1.65
N GLU A 25 -2.42 16.63 -1.45
CA GLU A 25 -1.23 17.39 -1.86
C GLU A 25 0.04 16.81 -1.19
N ASP A 26 -0.04 16.50 0.10
CA ASP A 26 1.02 15.83 0.88
C ASP A 26 1.42 14.46 0.31
N THR A 27 0.45 13.67 -0.19
CA THR A 27 0.75 12.34 -0.75
C THR A 27 1.48 12.45 -2.09
N LYS A 28 1.18 13.50 -2.87
CA LYS A 28 1.88 13.79 -4.13
C LYS A 28 3.29 14.31 -3.88
N GLU A 29 3.47 15.15 -2.85
CA GLU A 29 4.79 15.65 -2.46
C GLU A 29 5.71 14.50 -2.01
N LEU A 30 5.19 13.59 -1.17
CA LEU A 30 5.92 12.38 -0.75
C LEU A 30 6.29 11.47 -1.93
N ALA A 31 5.39 11.29 -2.91
CA ALA A 31 5.67 10.50 -4.11
C ALA A 31 6.73 11.17 -5.00
N SER A 32 6.67 12.50 -5.13
CA SER A 32 7.67 13.27 -5.87
C SER A 32 9.07 13.17 -5.23
N ASP A 33 9.15 13.19 -3.90
CA ASP A 33 10.40 13.00 -3.15
C ASP A 33 10.94 11.57 -3.26
N ALA A 34 10.06 10.57 -3.38
CA ALA A 34 10.42 9.17 -3.57
C ALA A 34 10.91 8.85 -5.01
N GLY A 35 10.74 9.78 -5.95
CA GLY A 35 11.24 9.69 -7.32
C GLY A 35 10.14 9.44 -8.39
N GLU A 36 10.52 9.60 -9.66
CA GLU A 36 9.61 9.61 -10.82
C GLU A 36 8.75 8.33 -10.94
N VAL A 37 9.31 7.18 -10.55
CA VAL A 37 8.60 5.87 -10.54
C VAL A 37 7.46 5.84 -9.52
N ALA A 38 7.63 6.48 -8.36
CA ALA A 38 6.60 6.53 -7.33
C ALA A 38 5.45 7.47 -7.73
N LEU A 39 5.77 8.54 -8.47
CA LEU A 39 4.77 9.45 -9.02
C LEU A 39 3.92 8.77 -10.11
N GLU A 40 4.55 8.10 -11.07
CA GLU A 40 3.84 7.34 -12.12
C GLU A 40 2.95 6.23 -11.54
N ALA A 41 3.43 5.54 -10.49
CA ALA A 41 2.65 4.52 -9.79
C ALA A 41 1.41 5.12 -9.10
N LEU A 42 1.52 6.31 -8.51
CA LEU A 42 0.41 7.01 -7.87
C LEU A 42 -0.63 7.48 -8.89
N GLU A 43 -0.20 7.96 -10.05
CA GLU A 43 -1.08 8.36 -11.15
C GLU A 43 -1.83 7.17 -11.75
N SER A 44 -1.14 6.05 -12.01
CA SER A 44 -1.75 4.80 -12.48
C SER A 44 -2.79 4.23 -11.48
N GLN A 45 -2.48 4.31 -10.18
CA GLN A 45 -3.41 3.92 -9.11
C GLN A 45 -4.66 4.81 -9.08
N ALA A 46 -4.50 6.11 -9.34
CA ALA A 46 -5.61 7.05 -9.42
C ALA A 46 -6.56 6.74 -10.58
N GLU A 47 -6.01 6.39 -11.75
CA GLU A 47 -6.80 6.00 -12.93
C GLU A 47 -7.56 4.68 -12.72
N THR A 48 -6.95 3.73 -12.03
CA THR A 48 -7.53 2.40 -11.80
C THR A 48 -8.42 2.30 -10.57
N SER A 49 -8.49 3.35 -9.73
CA SER A 49 -9.17 3.33 -8.43
C SER A 49 -8.72 2.18 -7.53
N ARG A 50 -7.41 1.90 -7.56
CA ARG A 50 -6.77 0.88 -6.73
C ARG A 50 -5.69 1.51 -5.87
N ALA A 51 -5.62 1.08 -4.63
CA ALA A 51 -4.60 1.54 -3.69
C ALA A 51 -3.56 0.42 -3.49
N ALA A 52 -2.28 0.75 -3.63
CA ALA A 52 -1.20 -0.19 -3.33
C ALA A 52 -0.89 -0.26 -1.83
N PHE A 53 -0.62 -1.47 -1.36
CA PHE A 53 -0.27 -1.79 0.01
C PHE A 53 0.96 -2.70 0.04
N VAL A 54 1.77 -2.55 1.08
CA VAL A 54 2.86 -3.46 1.40
C VAL A 54 2.52 -4.16 2.70
N GLY A 55 2.37 -5.48 2.64
CA GLY A 55 2.12 -6.32 3.80
C GLY A 55 3.36 -7.12 4.18
N ARG A 56 3.58 -7.27 5.49
CA ARG A 56 4.63 -8.11 6.06
C ARG A 56 4.03 -9.40 6.58
N PHE A 57 4.46 -10.53 6.03
CA PHE A 57 3.90 -11.85 6.31
C PHE A 57 4.94 -12.82 6.85
N ASN A 58 4.47 -13.83 7.58
CA ASN A 58 5.31 -14.95 8.01
C ASN A 58 5.84 -15.74 6.79
N PRO A 59 7.08 -16.26 6.81
CA PRO A 59 7.64 -17.05 5.71
C PRO A 59 6.81 -18.25 5.27
N ARG A 60 6.00 -18.80 6.17
CA ARG A 60 5.09 -19.93 5.91
C ARG A 60 3.78 -19.50 5.24
N THR A 61 3.64 -18.23 4.88
CA THR A 61 2.49 -17.73 4.13
C THR A 61 2.32 -18.48 2.81
N ARG A 62 1.06 -18.74 2.45
CA ARG A 62 0.70 -19.39 1.18
C ARG A 62 0.44 -18.40 0.05
N ILE A 63 0.66 -17.12 0.29
CA ILE A 63 0.46 -16.08 -0.73
C ILE A 63 1.41 -16.33 -1.90
N ARG A 64 0.86 -16.27 -3.11
CA ARG A 64 1.57 -16.43 -4.38
C ARG A 64 1.34 -15.22 -5.27
N GLU A 65 2.34 -14.92 -6.08
CA GLU A 65 2.25 -13.89 -7.10
C GLU A 65 1.14 -14.23 -8.10
N GLY A 66 0.41 -13.21 -8.57
CA GLY A 66 -0.72 -13.39 -9.49
C GLY A 66 -2.00 -14.02 -8.90
N GLU A 67 -1.98 -14.55 -7.66
CA GLU A 67 -3.18 -15.09 -7.00
C GLU A 67 -3.87 -14.05 -6.11
N ARG A 68 -5.19 -14.16 -5.97
CA ARG A 68 -5.95 -13.41 -4.96
C ARG A 68 -5.71 -14.03 -3.58
N ALA A 69 -5.55 -13.17 -2.57
CA ALA A 69 -5.35 -13.57 -1.19
C ALA A 69 -6.28 -12.78 -0.27
N GLU A 70 -6.74 -13.43 0.80
CA GLU A 70 -7.43 -12.76 1.91
C GLU A 70 -6.40 -12.33 2.95
N VAL A 71 -6.42 -11.05 3.32
CA VAL A 71 -5.51 -10.46 4.29
C VAL A 71 -6.33 -9.94 5.46
N PHE A 72 -5.95 -10.34 6.67
CA PHE A 72 -6.53 -9.82 7.91
C PHE A 72 -5.64 -8.71 8.45
N VAL A 73 -6.26 -7.56 8.77
CA VAL A 73 -5.57 -6.40 9.34
C VAL A 73 -5.99 -6.24 10.79
N ASP A 74 -5.02 -6.02 11.68
CA ASP A 74 -5.30 -5.67 13.07
C ASP A 74 -5.75 -4.21 13.14
N THR A 75 -7.06 -4.01 13.28
CA THR A 75 -7.69 -2.69 13.27
C THR A 75 -7.31 -1.82 14.47
N ARG A 76 -6.66 -2.38 15.49
CA ARG A 76 -6.20 -1.63 16.68
C ARG A 76 -5.00 -0.73 16.42
N ASN A 77 -4.29 -0.93 15.31
CA ASN A 77 -3.11 -0.13 14.94
C ASN A 77 -3.38 0.79 13.72
N LEU A 78 -4.65 0.97 13.37
CA LEU A 78 -5.04 1.90 12.30
C LEU A 78 -4.91 3.32 12.82
N HIS A 79 -4.29 4.17 12.00
CA HIS A 79 -4.18 5.60 12.23
C HIS A 79 -5.08 6.31 11.22
N PHE A 80 -5.86 7.28 11.69
CA PHE A 80 -6.79 8.03 10.85
C PHE A 80 -6.36 9.48 10.75
N PHE A 81 -6.44 10.05 9.55
CA PHE A 81 -6.01 11.41 9.27
C PHE A 81 -7.17 12.20 8.65
N ASP A 82 -7.28 13.48 9.03
CA ASP A 82 -8.17 14.42 8.39
C ASP A 82 -7.62 14.79 6.99
N PRO A 83 -8.40 14.62 5.89
CA PRO A 83 -7.90 14.76 4.54
C PRO A 83 -7.61 16.21 4.12
N GLU A 84 -8.16 17.21 4.82
CA GLU A 84 -7.93 18.62 4.52
C GLU A 84 -6.69 19.16 5.25
N SER A 85 -6.48 18.75 6.50
CA SER A 85 -5.44 19.31 7.38
C SER A 85 -4.26 18.37 7.65
N GLY A 86 -4.35 17.09 7.24
CA GLY A 86 -3.33 16.06 7.51
C GLY A 86 -3.20 15.66 8.98
N ARG A 87 -4.07 16.17 9.87
CA ARG A 87 -3.97 15.92 11.31
C ARG A 87 -4.43 14.52 11.68
N GLY A 88 -3.64 13.85 12.52
CA GLY A 88 -4.05 12.59 13.14
C GLY A 88 -5.28 12.77 14.03
N ILE A 89 -6.27 11.91 13.84
CA ILE A 89 -7.53 11.85 14.60
C ILE A 89 -7.40 10.81 15.72
N TYR A 90 -6.79 9.66 15.42
CA TYR A 90 -6.55 8.55 16.32
C TYR A 90 -5.38 7.72 15.81
#